data_AF-A0A6N7VGJ9-F1
#
_entry.id   AF-A0A6N7VGJ9-F1
#
_cell.length_a   1.000
_cell.length_b   1.000
_cell.length_c   1.000
_cell.angle_alpha   90.00
_cell.angle_beta   90.00
_cell.angle_gamma   90.00
#
_symmetry.space_group_name_H-M   'P 1'
#
loop_
_entity.id
_entity.type
_entity.pdbx_description
1 polymer ?
#
loop_
_entity_poly.entity_id
_entity_poly.type
_entity_poly.pdbx_seq_one_letter_code
_entity_poly.pdbx_strand_id
1 'polypeptide(L)'
;MVIDLKLTDKRPPCPDCGNESVKIKGYVAKKINHSILNDKGCVLVYHARRYICPICHTTYYEINPFVFKRMKISSSVILCVMKDLTKPSETFVSIAERYHISPTTV
;
A
#
# COMPACT_ATOMS: atom_id res chain seq x y z
N MET A 1 14.01 9.07 -2.32
CA MET A 1 13.31 9.20 -3.62
C MET A 1 11.80 9.21 -3.38
N VAL A 2 11.02 9.97 -4.15
CA VAL A 2 9.56 10.01 -4.05
C VAL A 2 8.96 9.66 -5.40
N ILE A 3 8.01 8.73 -5.43
CA ILE A 3 7.28 8.32 -6.63
C ILE A 3 5.79 8.58 -6.41
N ASP A 4 5.22 9.48 -7.21
CA ASP A 4 3.79 9.78 -7.22
C ASP A 4 3.05 8.92 -8.24
N LEU A 5 1.94 8.31 -7.84
CA LEU A 5 1.14 7.48 -8.75
C LEU A 5 -0.35 7.48 -8.48
N LYS A 6 -1.10 7.19 -9.55
CA LYS A 6 -2.55 6.95 -9.58
C LYS A 6 -2.79 5.62 -10.30
N LEU A 7 -3.73 4.83 -9.80
CA LEU A 7 -4.13 3.58 -10.46
C LEU A 7 -5.14 3.86 -11.58
N THR A 8 -5.27 2.91 -12.51
CA THR A 8 -6.33 2.91 -13.52
C THR A 8 -7.70 2.88 -12.87
N ASP A 9 -8.65 3.67 -13.36
CA ASP A 9 -10.01 3.76 -12.81
C ASP A 9 -10.82 2.50 -13.14
N LYS A 10 -10.97 1.61 -12.16
CA LYS A 10 -11.72 0.34 -12.31
C LYS A 10 -13.14 0.38 -11.73
N ARG A 11 -13.49 1.40 -10.94
CA ARG A 11 -14.79 1.57 -10.24
C ARG A 11 -15.48 0.26 -9.83
N PRO A 12 -14.99 -0.44 -8.80
CA PRO A 12 -15.66 -1.64 -8.32
C PRO A 12 -17.05 -1.32 -7.77
N PRO A 13 -18.00 -2.27 -7.85
CA PRO A 13 -19.36 -2.08 -7.34
C PRO A 13 -19.36 -1.77 -5.84
N CYS A 14 -20.45 -1.14 -5.38
CA CYS A 14 -20.61 -0.80 -3.98
C CYS A 14 -20.59 -2.06 -3.10
N PRO A 15 -19.76 -2.11 -2.04
CA PRO A 15 -19.65 -3.29 -1.18
C PRO A 15 -20.92 -3.58 -0.36
N ASP A 16 -21.76 -2.57 -0.11
CA ASP A 16 -22.93 -2.71 0.77
C ASP A 16 -24.21 -3.04 0.00
N CYS A 17 -24.41 -2.44 -1.18
CA CYS A 17 -25.65 -2.59 -1.95
C CYS A 17 -25.44 -3.15 -3.37
N GLY A 18 -24.20 -3.45 -3.77
CA GLY A 18 -23.89 -4.03 -5.09
C GLY A 18 -23.99 -3.08 -6.29
N ASN A 19 -24.38 -1.81 -6.10
CA ASN A 19 -24.56 -0.88 -7.21
C ASN A 19 -23.24 -0.62 -7.97
N GLU A 20 -23.26 -0.81 -9.29
CA GLU A 20 -22.10 -0.65 -10.18
C GLU A 20 -21.79 0.82 -10.47
N SER A 21 -22.82 1.68 -10.47
CA SER A 21 -22.69 3.10 -10.80
C SER A 21 -22.25 3.91 -9.59
N VAL A 22 -20.95 3.95 -9.32
CA VAL A 22 -20.37 4.73 -8.21
C VAL A 22 -19.66 6.00 -8.67
N LYS A 23 -19.63 7.02 -7.80
CA LYS A 23 -19.00 8.32 -8.07
C LYS A 23 -17.70 8.44 -7.29
N ILE A 24 -16.73 9.18 -7.84
CA ILE A 24 -15.52 9.56 -7.11
C ILE A 24 -15.88 10.71 -6.18
N LYS A 25 -15.75 10.51 -4.87
CA LYS A 25 -15.93 11.54 -3.83
C LYS A 25 -14.69 12.41 -3.70
N GLY A 26 -13.51 11.84 -3.91
CA GLY A 26 -12.24 12.55 -3.81
C GLY A 26 -11.04 11.61 -3.80
N TYR A 27 -9.88 12.18 -3.53
CA TYR A 27 -8.61 11.46 -3.49
C TYR A 27 -7.96 11.60 -2.11
N VAL A 28 -7.28 10.56 -1.67
CA VAL A 28 -6.47 10.56 -0.44
C VAL A 28 -5.07 10.09 -0.76
N ALA A 29 -4.08 10.94 -0.51
CA ALA A 29 -2.68 10.58 -0.65
C ALA A 29 -2.26 9.61 0.47
N LYS A 30 -1.77 8.43 0.08
CA LYS A 30 -1.23 7.40 0.98
C LYS A 30 0.27 7.28 0.74
N LYS A 31 1.06 7.63 1.76
CA LYS A 31 2.52 7.44 1.76
C LYS A 31 2.83 6.00 2.15
N ILE A 32 3.57 5.30 1.30
CA ILE A 32 3.95 3.90 1.49
C ILE A 32 5.47 3.81 1.37
N ASN A 33 6.12 3.20 2.36
CA ASN A 33 7.55 2.94 2.29
C ASN A 33 7.80 1.74 1.38
N HIS A 34 8.56 1.95 0.32
CA HIS A 34 8.90 0.97 -0.69
C HIS A 34 10.41 1.01 -0.93
N SER A 35 11.14 0.09 -0.31
CA SER A 35 12.61 0.10 -0.21
C SER A 35 13.33 -0.79 -1.23
N ILE A 36 12.66 -1.20 -2.31
CA ILE A 36 13.16 -2.25 -3.21
C ILE A 36 13.95 -1.70 -4.41
N LEU A 37 13.79 -0.42 -4.75
CA LEU A 37 14.48 0.17 -5.90
C LEU A 37 15.91 0.60 -5.51
N ASN A 38 16.88 -0.26 -5.81
CA ASN A 38 18.33 0.03 -5.84
C ASN A 38 18.97 0.43 -4.50
N ASP A 39 18.73 -0.33 -3.41
CA ASP A 39 19.32 -0.08 -2.08
C ASP A 39 19.08 1.35 -1.53
N LYS A 40 18.07 2.03 -2.06
CA LYS A 40 17.68 3.38 -1.64
C LYS A 40 16.22 3.36 -1.22
N GLY A 41 15.96 3.79 0.01
CA GLY A 41 14.61 4.04 0.49
C GLY A 41 13.82 4.94 -0.47
N CYS A 42 12.68 4.44 -0.95
CA CYS A 42 11.73 5.21 -1.73
C CYS A 42 10.39 5.32 -1.00
N VAL A 43 9.76 6.48 -1.12
CA VAL A 43 8.40 6.72 -0.64
C VAL A 43 7.47 6.76 -1.85
N LEU A 44 6.52 5.84 -1.87
CA LEU A 44 5.45 5.80 -2.85
C LEU A 44 4.28 6.65 -2.35
N VAL A 45 3.89 7.66 -3.12
CA VAL A 45 2.73 8.50 -2.84
C VAL A 45 1.59 8.03 -3.74
N TYR A 46 0.75 7.15 -3.19
CA TYR A 46 -0.41 6.62 -3.89
C TYR A 46 -1.63 7.51 -3.66
N HIS A 47 -2.15 8.09 -4.72
CA HIS A 47 -3.36 8.93 -4.69
C HIS A 47 -4.61 8.05 -4.83
N ALA A 48 -5.05 7.47 -3.71
CA ALA A 48 -6.16 6.52 -3.68
C ALA A 48 -7.51 7.23 -3.89
N ARG A 49 -8.35 6.70 -4.79
CA ARG A 49 -9.74 7.18 -4.94
C ARG A 49 -10.59 6.79 -3.72
N ARG A 50 -11.43 7.71 -3.27
CA ARG A 50 -12.57 7.42 -2.37
C ARG A 50 -13.84 7.47 -3.20
N TYR A 51 -14.55 6.35 -3.26
CA TYR A 51 -15.83 6.24 -3.94
C TYR A 51 -16.98 6.59 -2.99
N ILE A 52 -18.10 7.02 -3.57
CA ILE A 52 -19.39 7.16 -2.90
C ILE A 52 -20.47 6.52 -3.77
N CYS A 53 -21.29 5.67 -3.15
CA CYS A 53 -22.46 5.10 -3.79
C CYS A 53 -23.60 6.14 -3.80
N PRO A 54 -24.24 6.42 -4.94
CA PRO A 54 -25.38 7.34 -4.99
C PRO A 54 -26.68 6.75 -4.39
N ILE A 55 -26.74 5.43 -4.16
CA ILE A 55 -27.94 4.75 -3.65
C ILE A 55 -27.91 4.67 -2.13
N CYS A 56 -26.93 3.94 -1.57
CA CYS A 56 -26.81 3.76 -0.11
C CYS A 56 -25.92 4.81 0.56
N HIS A 57 -25.30 5.72 -0.20
CA HIS A 57 -24.39 6.76 0.31
C HIS A 57 -23.12 6.24 1.02
N THR A 58 -22.88 4.92 1.02
CA THR A 58 -21.65 4.32 1.53
C THR A 58 -20.44 4.86 0.79
N THR A 59 -19.39 5.19 1.56
CA THR A 59 -18.09 5.56 1.02
C THR A 59 -17.06 4.50 1.29
N TYR A 60 -16.25 4.19 0.28
CA TYR A 60 -15.19 3.18 0.38
C TYR A 60 -13.97 3.58 -0.44
N TYR A 61 -12.85 2.94 -0.20
CA TYR A 61 -11.59 3.25 -0.88
C TYR A 61 -11.34 2.30 -2.05
N GLU A 62 -10.60 2.80 -3.02
CA GLU A 62 -9.94 1.97 -4.02
C GLU A 62 -9.04 0.92 -3.36
N ILE A 63 -9.08 -0.29 -3.93
CA ILE A 63 -8.26 -1.41 -3.49
C ILE A 63 -6.79 -1.02 -3.69
N ASN A 64 -6.01 -1.08 -2.62
CA ASN A 64 -4.59 -0.77 -2.64
C ASN A 64 -3.79 -2.07 -2.90
N PRO A 65 -3.13 -2.23 -4.07
CA PRO A 65 -2.34 -3.42 -4.36
C PRO A 65 -0.96 -3.41 -3.69
N PHE A 66 -0.52 -2.26 -3.16
CA PHE A 66 0.85 -2.07 -2.71
C PHE A 66 1.09 -2.48 -1.25
N VAL A 67 0.07 -2.46 -0.39
CA VAL A 67 0.20 -2.76 1.04
C VAL A 67 -0.90 -3.70 1.51
N PHE A 68 -0.57 -4.56 2.49
CA PHE A 68 -1.58 -5.28 3.23
C PHE A 68 -2.38 -4.33 4.13
N LYS A 69 -3.65 -4.67 4.37
CA LYS A 69 -4.66 -3.83 5.04
C LYS A 69 -4.09 -3.10 6.27
N ARG A 70 -4.23 -1.77 6.30
CA ARG A 70 -3.75 -0.84 7.35
C ARG A 70 -2.23 -0.71 7.52
N MET A 71 -1.41 -1.43 6.76
CA MET A 71 0.05 -1.29 6.81
C MET A 71 0.53 -0.10 5.98
N LYS A 72 1.73 0.41 6.31
CA LYS A 72 2.43 1.49 5.59
C LYS A 72 3.62 0.99 4.78
N ILE A 73 3.89 -0.32 4.82
CA ILE A 73 5.03 -0.95 4.15
C ILE A 73 4.50 -1.78 3.00
N SER A 74 5.25 -1.74 1.89
CA SER A 74 4.88 -2.49 0.70
C SER A 74 4.86 -4.00 0.94
N SER A 75 3.88 -4.70 0.37
CA SER A 75 3.79 -6.17 0.36
C SER A 75 5.06 -6.81 -0.20
N SER A 76 5.67 -6.20 -1.21
CA SER A 76 6.94 -6.67 -1.78
C SER A 76 8.10 -6.59 -0.78
N VAL A 77 8.15 -5.55 0.07
CA VAL A 77 9.19 -5.41 1.11
C VAL A 77 9.01 -6.48 2.17
N ILE A 78 7.76 -6.72 2.59
CA ILE A 78 7.42 -7.80 3.54
C ILE A 78 7.85 -9.16 2.99
N LEU A 79 7.62 -9.44 1.71
CA LEU A 79 8.05 -10.69 1.09
C LEU A 79 9.59 -10.85 1.08
N CYS A 80 10.32 -9.76 0.82
CA CYS A 80 11.78 -9.75 0.89
C CYS A 80 12.29 -9.96 2.32
N VAL A 81 11.70 -9.28 3.30
CA VAL A 81 12.00 -9.48 4.73
C VAL A 81 11.77 -10.94 5.15
N MET A 82 10.62 -11.52 4.78
CA MET A 82 10.32 -12.93 5.05
C MET A 82 11.35 -13.89 4.45
N LYS A 83 11.88 -13.59 3.25
CA LYS A 83 12.94 -14.38 2.61
C LYS A 83 14.30 -14.21 3.29
N ASP A 84 14.61 -13.03 3.83
CA ASP A 84 15.88 -12.82 4.54
C ASP A 84 15.86 -13.45 5.93
N LEU A 85 14.70 -13.48 6.59
CA LEU A 85 14.52 -14.17 7.88
C LEU A 85 14.70 -15.70 7.82
N THR A 86 14.66 -16.31 6.63
CA THR A 86 14.99 -17.74 6.50
C THR A 86 16.49 -18.02 6.56
N LYS A 87 17.34 -16.98 6.45
CA LYS A 87 18.80 -17.11 6.50
C LYS A 87 19.26 -17.03 7.97
N PRO A 88 19.92 -18.06 8.52
CA PRO A 88 20.33 -18.09 9.92
C PRO A 88 21.35 -17.02 10.33
N SER A 89 22.05 -16.42 9.35
CA SER A 89 23.09 -15.41 9.56
C SER A 89 22.55 -13.98 9.62
N GLU A 90 21.29 -13.75 9.26
CA GLU A 90 20.69 -12.42 9.24
C GLU A 90 20.09 -12.08 10.60
N THR A 91 20.23 -10.81 11.01
CA THR A 91 19.62 -10.30 12.24
C THR A 91 18.49 -9.33 11.90
N PHE A 92 17.52 -9.20 12.81
CA PHE A 92 16.43 -8.23 12.66
C PHE A 92 16.94 -6.80 12.42
N VAL A 93 18.08 -6.43 13.02
CA VAL A 93 18.71 -5.12 12.84
C VAL A 93 19.31 -4.96 11.44
N SER A 94 20.09 -5.95 10.97
CA SER A 94 20.66 -5.96 9.61
C SER A 94 19.59 -5.83 8.54
N ILE A 95 18.50 -6.58 8.68
CA ILE A 95 17.36 -6.56 7.74
C ILE A 95 16.65 -5.20 7.79
N ALA A 96 16.43 -4.66 8.99
CA ALA A 96 15.79 -3.37 9.18
C ALA A 96 16.55 -2.23 8.50
N GLU A 97 17.88 -2.20 8.67
CA GLU A 97 18.76 -1.22 8.04
C GLU A 97 18.73 -1.32 6.51
N ARG A 98 18.83 -2.54 5.97
CA ARG A 98 18.78 -2.83 4.53
C ARG A 98 17.48 -2.32 3.88
N TYR A 99 16.34 -2.56 4.52
CA TYR A 99 15.04 -2.16 3.97
C TYR A 99 14.55 -0.80 4.49
N HIS A 100 15.37 -0.06 5.24
CA HIS A 100 15.01 1.24 5.84
C HIS A 100 13.68 1.21 6.61
N ILE A 101 13.47 0.16 7.41
CA ILE A 101 12.33 -0.02 8.31
C ILE A 101 12.82 -0.17 9.74
N SER A 102 11.93 -0.03 10.73
CA SER A 102 12.33 -0.26 12.12
C SER A 102 12.51 -1.74 12.41
N PRO A 103 13.45 -2.14 13.30
CA PRO A 103 13.62 -3.53 13.72
C PRO A 103 12.36 -4.18 14.29
N THR A 104 11.47 -3.40 14.90
CA THR A 104 10.16 -3.86 15.40
C THR A 104 9.15 -4.19 14.30
N THR A 105 9.47 -3.86 13.05
CA THR A 105 8.62 -4.13 11.89
C THR A 105 9.10 -5.30 11.04
N VAL A 106 10.36 -5.71 11.25
CA VAL A 106 10.92 -6.97 10.74
C VAL A 106 10.35 -8.12 11.55
#